data_AF-A0A7C3C4U6-F1
#
_entry.id   AF-A0A7C3C4U6-F1
#
_cell.length_a   1.000
_cell.length_b   1.000
_cell.length_c   1.000
_cell.angle_alpha   90.00
_cell.angle_beta   90.00
_cell.angle_gamma   90.00
#
_symmetry.space_group_name_H-M   'P 1'
#
loop_
_entity.id
_entity.type
_entity.pdbx_description
1 polymer ?
#
loop_
_entity_poly.entity_id
_entity_poly.type
_entity_poly.pdbx_seq_one_letter_code
_entity_poly.pdbx_strand_id
1 'polypeptide(L)' 'MKMHATGEPVKFEQDEFRVRCFGLPPAAPDDPVTTLDFECDAVPTQDMLHIRRDRPRRGV' A
#
# COMPACT_ATOMS: atom_id res chain seq x y z
N MET A 1 -8.29 -5.78 1.45
CA MET A 1 -6.89 -5.84 1.90
C MET A 1 -6.83 -6.39 3.33
N LYS A 2 -5.98 -7.38 3.59
CA LYS A 2 -5.86 -8.06 4.90
C LYS A 2 -4.42 -8.49 5.20
N MET A 3 -4.08 -8.71 6.46
CA MET A 3 -2.81 -9.32 6.87
C MET A 3 -2.89 -10.84 6.64
N HIS A 4 -1.87 -11.41 6.01
CA HIS A 4 -1.85 -12.84 5.69
C HIS A 4 -1.79 -13.71 6.95
N ALA A 5 -0.94 -13.32 7.91
CA ALA A 5 -0.69 -14.09 9.13
C ALA A 5 -1.90 -14.19 10.06
N THR A 6 -2.66 -13.10 10.21
CA THR A 6 -3.77 -13.01 11.18
C THR A 6 -5.15 -12.99 10.53
N GLY A 7 -5.22 -12.73 9.22
CA GLY A 7 -6.48 -12.48 8.52
C GLY A 7 -7.11 -11.12 8.86
N GLU A 8 -6.47 -10.30 9.68
CA GLU A 8 -7.02 -9.03 10.13
C GLU A 8 -7.13 -8.02 8.97
N PRO A 9 -8.22 -7.23 8.91
CA PRO A 9 -8.40 -6.25 7.86
C PRO A 9 -7.40 -5.09 8.03
N VAL A 10 -6.79 -4.66 6.92
CA VAL A 10 -5.90 -3.50 6.91
C VAL A 10 -6.66 -2.29 6.38
N LYS A 11 -6.64 -1.20 7.13
CA LYS A 11 -7.18 0.08 6.69
C LYS A 11 -6.27 0.67 5.63
N PHE A 12 -6.83 1.11 4.52
CA PHE A 12 -6.04 1.74 3.46
C PHE A 12 -6.80 2.89 2.80
N GLU A 13 -6.05 3.81 2.22
CA GLU A 13 -6.55 4.85 1.32
C GLU A 13 -5.74 4.82 0.03
N GLN A 14 -6.41 4.92 -1.12
CA GLN A 14 -5.77 5.09 -2.41
C GLN A 14 -5.98 6.53 -2.88
N ASP A 15 -4.88 7.20 -3.20
CA ASP A 15 -4.88 8.48 -3.91
C ASP A 15 -4.37 8.28 -5.34
N GLU A 16 -4.31 9.37 -6.12
CA GLU A 16 -3.88 9.34 -7.53
C GLU A 16 -2.47 8.75 -7.73
N PHE A 17 -1.59 8.87 -6.73
CA PHE A 17 -0.18 8.53 -6.87
C PHE A 17 0.26 7.31 -6.07
N ARG A 18 -0.53 6.85 -5.09
CA ARG A 18 -0.15 5.74 -4.20
C ARG A 18 -1.34 5.16 -3.42
N VAL A 19 -1.11 3.95 -2.91
CA VAL A 19 -1.89 3.33 -1.84
C VAL A 19 -1.16 3.52 -0.51
N ARG A 20 -1.88 3.94 0.53
CA ARG A 20 -1.37 4.08 1.91
C ARG A 20 -2.10 3.10 2.82
N CYS A 21 -1.34 2.33 3.59
CA CYS A 21 -1.87 1.41 4.59
C CYS A 21 -1.74 2.05 5.98
N PHE A 22 -2.73 1.86 6.84
CA PHE A 22 -2.82 2.47 8.16
C PHE A 22 -3.21 1.44 9.23
N GLY A 23 -2.90 1.78 10.49
CA GLY A 23 -3.28 0.95 11.63
C GLY A 23 -2.58 -0.40 11.67
N LEU A 24 -1.41 -0.50 11.03
CA LEU A 24 -0.56 -1.68 11.11
C LEU A 24 0.02 -1.82 12.53
N PRO A 25 0.18 -3.05 13.04
CA PRO A 25 0.78 -3.27 14.35
C PRO A 25 2.25 -2.80 14.37
N PRO A 26 2.76 -2.35 15.54
CA PRO A 26 4.13 -1.86 15.66
C PRO A 26 5.18 -2.96 15.47
N ALA A 27 4.81 -4.22 15.69
CA ALA A 27 5.63 -5.39 15.43
C ALA A 27 4.88 -6.32 14.45
N ALA A 28 5.63 -6.97 13.57
CA ALA A 28 5.08 -7.98 12.66
C ALA A 28 4.49 -9.15 13.48
N PRO A 29 3.25 -9.58 13.22
CA PRO A 29 2.66 -10.76 13.88
C PRO A 29 3.37 -12.08 13.59
N ASP A 30 4.14 -12.16 12.51
CA ASP A 30 4.92 -13.31 12.05
C ASP A 30 6.40 -12.92 11.86
N ASP A 31 7.29 -13.90 12.06
CA ASP A 31 8.74 -13.75 11.94
C ASP A 31 9.24 -14.40 10.64
N PRO A 32 10.07 -13.72 9.83
CA PRO A 32 10.69 -12.41 10.08
C PRO A 32 9.89 -11.20 9.57
N VAL A 33 8.86 -11.42 8.75
CA VAL A 33 8.07 -10.36 8.11
C VAL A 33 6.63 -10.80 7.88
N THR A 34 5.70 -9.84 7.90
CA THR A 34 4.29 -10.04 7.54
C THR A 34 4.02 -9.75 6.07
N THR A 35 3.17 -10.59 5.47
CA THR A 35 2.64 -10.36 4.13
C THR A 35 1.26 -9.71 4.18
N LEU A 36 1.00 -8.80 3.24
CA LEU A 36 -0.31 -8.15 3.07
C LEU A 36 -0.95 -8.64 1.77
N ASP A 37 -2.19 -9.09 1.86
CA ASP A 37 -2.95 -9.58 0.71
C ASP A 37 -3.76 -8.43 0.10
N PHE A 38 -3.50 -8.16 -1.18
CA PHE A 38 -4.22 -7.18 -1.99
C PHE A 38 -5.08 -7.91 -3.02
N GLU A 39 -6.36 -7.56 -3.05
CA GLU A 39 -7.29 -7.98 -4.09
C GLU A 39 -7.54 -6.77 -4.98
N CYS A 40 -7.31 -6.94 -6.29
CA CYS A 40 -7.38 -5.86 -7.25
C CYS A 40 -8.41 -6.20 -8.33
N ASP A 41 -9.26 -5.24 -8.67
CA ASP A 41 -10.25 -5.39 -9.75
C ASP A 41 -9.59 -5.49 -11.14
N ALA A 42 -8.33 -5.05 -11.26
CA ALA A 42 -7.54 -5.09 -12.48
C ALA A 42 -6.05 -5.39 -12.17
N VAL A 43 -5.26 -5.62 -13.22
CA VAL A 43 -3.81 -5.81 -13.09
C VAL A 43 -3.18 -4.54 -12.50
N PRO A 44 -2.41 -4.64 -11.39
CA PRO A 44 -1.76 -3.48 -10.80
C PRO A 44 -0.67 -2.96 -11.75
N THR A 45 -0.72 -1.67 -12.10
CA THR A 45 0.24 -1.01 -12.98
C THR A 45 1.03 0.06 -12.24
N GLN A 46 2.34 0.08 -12.43
CA GLN A 46 3.20 1.15 -11.92
C GLN A 46 3.63 2.08 -13.06
N ASP A 47 3.00 3.26 -13.16
CA ASP A 47 3.39 4.29 -14.14
C ASP A 47 4.29 5.36 -13.50
N MET A 48 5.60 5.16 -13.64
CA MET A 48 6.59 6.09 -13.13
C MET A 48 6.65 7.41 -13.91
N LEU A 49 6.23 7.43 -15.18
CA LEU A 49 6.24 8.64 -16.00
C LEU A 49 5.10 9.58 -15.59
N HIS A 50 3.90 9.03 -15.38
CA HIS A 50 2.76 9.78 -14.83
C HIS A 50 3.12 10.45 -13.50
N ILE A 51 3.71 9.70 -12.56
CA ILE A 51 4.13 10.26 -11.27
C ILE A 51 5.15 11.40 -11.47
N ARG A 52 6.16 11.21 -12.32
CA ARG A 52 7.20 12.23 -12.54
C ARG A 52 6.69 13.50 -13.19
N ARG A 53 5.72 13.38 -14.08
CA ARG A 53 5.12 14.48 -14.84
C ARG A 53 4.09 15.25 -14.02
N ASP A 54 3.19 14.52 -13.35
CA ASP A 54 1.94 15.09 -12.83
C ASP A 54 1.97 15.32 -11.32
N ARG A 55 2.82 14.62 -10.56
CA ARG A 55 2.90 14.81 -9.11
C ARG A 55 3.58 16.15 -8.78
N PRO A 56 2.89 17.11 -8.14
CA PRO A 56 3.49 18.40 -7.82
C PRO A 56 4.71 18.24 -6.92
N ARG A 57 5.85 18.77 -7.36
CA ARG A 57 7.06 18.82 -6.55
C ARG A 57 6.92 20.01 -5.59
N ARG A 58 6.59 19.73 -4.33
CA ARG A 58 6.78 20.72 -3.27
C ARG A 58 8.29 20.88 -3.13
N GLY A 59 8.82 22.00 -3.63
CA GLY A 59 10.24 22.33 -3.53
C GLY A 59 10.73 22.23 -2.08
N VAL A 60 12.03 21.97 -1.92
CA VAL A 60 12.71 21.94 -0.60
C VAL A 60 12.72 23.34 0.00
#